data_AF-A0A356CUF9-F1
#
_entry.id   AF-A0A356CUF9-F1
#
_cell.length_a   1.000
_cell.length_b   1.000
_cell.length_c   1.000
_cell.angle_alpha   90.00
_cell.angle_beta   90.00
_cell.angle_gamma   90.00
#
_symmetry.space_group_name_H-M   'P 1'
#
loop_
_entity.id
_entity.type
_entity.pdbx_description
1 polymer ?
#
loop_
_entity_poly.entity_id
_entity_poly.type
_entity_poly.pdbx_seq_one_letter_code
_entity_poly.pdbx_strand_id
1 'polypeptide(L)'
;SQIISHEDKIRLFELHPTDLTSLLHALGKKQNTKIYGEDGFQGLKALIPPPPKRGLVLTDPSYEIKNDYIKVVESLKDSLKRFKTGIYMVWCPLIDRSEPLAMLNQLKKLNVEEWLYVSLSIAKPTDDIGMFGSYLFIINPPWKLKEQLEEIMPYLSKQLGLNGHGSYEIEAKTS
;
A
#
# COMPACT_ATOMS: atom_id res chain seq x y z
N SER A 1 -9.41 -17.95 -9.49
CA SER A 1 -8.41 -18.58 -8.62
C SER A 1 -8.18 -17.68 -7.42
N GLN A 2 -7.97 -18.22 -6.22
CA GLN A 2 -7.46 -17.42 -5.10
C GLN A 2 -5.95 -17.24 -5.31
N ILE A 3 -5.46 -16.00 -5.20
CA ILE A 3 -4.07 -15.61 -5.53
C ILE A 3 -3.06 -16.17 -4.50
N ILE A 4 -3.53 -16.44 -3.28
CA ILE A 4 -2.70 -16.89 -2.16
C ILE A 4 -2.82 -18.42 -2.02
N SER A 5 -1.68 -19.11 -1.99
CA SER A 5 -1.65 -20.57 -1.84
C SER A 5 -1.99 -21.01 -0.41
N HIS A 6 -2.22 -22.31 -0.21
CA HIS A 6 -2.46 -22.86 1.12
C HIS A 6 -1.21 -22.83 2.03
N GLU A 7 -0.02 -22.77 1.44
CA GLU A 7 1.24 -22.74 2.18
C GLU A 7 1.57 -21.34 2.70
N ASP A 8 1.15 -20.30 1.96
CA ASP A 8 1.35 -18.90 2.33
C ASP A 8 0.60 -18.55 3.61
N LYS A 9 1.21 -17.74 4.47
CA LYS A 9 0.60 -17.29 5.74
C LYS A 9 0.11 -15.86 5.62
N ILE A 10 -1.17 -15.65 5.95
CA ILE A 10 -1.81 -14.33 5.93
C ILE A 10 -1.89 -13.81 7.38
N ARG A 11 -1.50 -12.55 7.58
CA ARG A 11 -1.59 -11.85 8.86
C ARG A 11 -2.31 -10.52 8.62
N LEU A 12 -3.45 -10.35 9.27
CA LEU A 12 -4.31 -9.18 9.08
C LEU A 12 -4.48 -8.45 10.41
N PHE A 13 -4.37 -7.14 10.39
CA PHE A 13 -4.55 -6.27 11.55
C PHE A 13 -5.70 -5.34 11.27
N GLU A 14 -6.65 -5.26 12.19
CA GLU A 14 -7.78 -4.34 12.12
C GLU A 14 -8.10 -3.85 13.53
N LEU A 15 -8.09 -2.53 13.74
CA LEU A 15 -8.37 -1.92 15.05
C LEU A 15 -9.86 -1.64 15.23
N HIS A 16 -10.60 -1.41 14.15
CA HIS A 16 -12.00 -1.03 14.23
C HIS A 16 -12.87 -2.25 14.59
N PRO A 17 -13.61 -2.25 15.71
CA PRO A 17 -14.29 -3.46 16.20
C PRO A 17 -15.32 -4.04 15.24
N THR A 18 -16.02 -3.18 14.50
CA THR A 18 -17.03 -3.60 13.53
C THR A 18 -16.36 -4.28 12.33
N ASP A 19 -15.30 -3.70 11.79
CA ASP A 19 -14.58 -4.26 10.65
C ASP A 19 -13.82 -5.52 11.02
N LEU A 20 -13.27 -5.58 12.24
CA LEU A 20 -12.67 -6.79 12.79
C LEU A 20 -13.66 -7.94 12.84
N THR A 21 -14.90 -7.67 13.26
CA THR A 21 -15.97 -8.68 13.30
C THR A 21 -16.30 -9.19 11.89
N SER A 22 -16.45 -8.28 10.94
CA SER A 22 -16.67 -8.60 9.52
C SER A 22 -15.52 -9.43 8.94
N LEU A 23 -14.28 -9.07 9.27
CA LEU A 23 -13.07 -9.75 8.82
C LEU A 23 -12.95 -11.17 9.39
N LEU A 24 -13.24 -11.34 10.68
CA LEU A 24 -13.30 -12.65 11.34
C LEU A 24 -14.35 -13.56 10.72
N HIS A 25 -15.53 -13.01 10.39
CA HIS A 25 -16.58 -13.77 9.71
C HIS A 25 -16.13 -14.22 8.30
N ALA A 26 -15.50 -13.33 7.54
CA ALA A 26 -15.08 -13.61 6.16
C ALA A 26 -13.88 -14.56 6.06
N LEU A 27 -12.87 -14.42 6.94
CA LEU A 27 -11.56 -15.07 6.77
C LEU A 27 -11.08 -15.86 8.00
N GLY A 28 -11.74 -15.74 9.16
CA GLY A 28 -11.27 -16.34 10.42
C GLY A 28 -11.21 -17.88 10.42
N LYS A 29 -11.92 -18.55 9.49
CA LYS A 29 -11.89 -20.01 9.33
C LYS A 29 -10.75 -20.50 8.41
N LYS A 30 -10.03 -19.61 7.73
CA LYS A 30 -8.93 -20.01 6.83
C LYS A 30 -7.72 -20.42 7.65
N GLN A 31 -7.30 -21.68 7.54
CA GLN A 31 -6.20 -22.27 8.34
C GLN A 31 -4.87 -21.50 8.24
N ASN A 32 -4.62 -20.83 7.11
CA ASN A 32 -3.39 -20.09 6.88
C ASN A 32 -3.47 -18.61 7.30
N THR A 33 -4.61 -18.14 7.82
CA THR A 33 -4.87 -16.74 8.17
C THR A 33 -4.90 -16.56 9.69
N LYS A 34 -4.29 -15.47 10.19
CA LYS A 34 -4.50 -14.97 11.55
C LYS A 34 -4.93 -13.51 11.47
N ILE A 35 -5.91 -13.15 12.29
CA ILE A 35 -6.49 -11.82 12.37
C ILE A 35 -6.26 -11.29 13.78
N TYR A 36 -5.80 -10.04 13.88
CA TYR A 36 -5.45 -9.37 15.13
C TYR A 36 -6.26 -8.08 15.26
N GLY A 37 -6.90 -7.91 16.42
CA GLY A 37 -7.62 -6.70 16.80
C GLY A 37 -6.68 -5.61 17.33
N GLU A 38 -5.57 -5.36 16.64
CA GLU A 38 -4.41 -4.61 17.16
C GLU A 38 -3.88 -3.60 16.14
N ASP A 39 -3.07 -2.63 16.59
CA ASP A 39 -2.40 -1.66 15.73
C ASP A 39 -1.41 -2.40 14.81
N GLY A 40 -1.69 -2.35 13.50
CA GLY A 40 -0.88 -3.03 12.48
C GLY A 40 0.57 -2.55 12.40
N PHE A 41 0.85 -1.27 12.70
CA PHE A 41 2.23 -0.76 12.71
C PHE A 41 3.06 -1.36 13.85
N GLN A 42 2.43 -1.60 15.01
CA GLN A 42 3.11 -2.27 16.12
C GLN A 42 3.19 -3.78 15.91
N GLY A 43 2.08 -4.40 15.49
CA GLY A 43 2.00 -5.84 15.26
C GLY A 43 2.95 -6.32 14.17
N LEU A 44 3.18 -5.52 13.13
CA LEU A 44 4.12 -5.84 12.06
C LEU A 44 5.54 -6.13 12.57
N LYS A 45 6.02 -5.39 13.58
CA LYS A 45 7.39 -5.53 14.11
C LYS A 45 7.69 -6.93 14.64
N ALA A 46 6.68 -7.63 15.16
CA ALA A 46 6.80 -8.99 15.68
C ALA A 46 6.76 -10.06 14.57
N LEU A 47 6.36 -9.68 13.35
CA LEU A 47 6.16 -10.60 12.23
C LEU A 47 7.27 -10.56 11.17
N ILE A 48 8.20 -9.59 11.27
CA ILE A 48 9.28 -9.40 10.30
C ILE A 48 10.68 -9.58 10.93
N PRO A 49 11.62 -10.27 10.24
CA PRO A 49 11.42 -10.99 8.99
C PRO A 49 10.56 -12.26 9.17
N PRO A 50 9.72 -12.62 8.19
CA PRO A 50 8.96 -13.86 8.26
C PRO A 50 9.88 -15.08 8.06
N PRO A 51 9.56 -16.26 8.64
CA PRO A 51 10.36 -17.49 8.47
C PRO A 51 10.72 -17.86 7.01
N PRO A 52 9.82 -17.77 6.01
CA PRO A 52 10.18 -18.05 4.62
C PRO A 52 11.11 -17.00 3.98
N LYS A 53 11.42 -15.90 4.69
CA LYS A 53 12.19 -14.74 4.19
C LYS A 53 11.65 -14.19 2.87
N ARG A 54 10.35 -14.37 2.64
CA ARG A 54 9.55 -13.85 1.53
C ARG A 54 8.26 -13.33 2.12
N GLY A 55 7.84 -12.15 1.68
CA GLY A 55 6.62 -11.54 2.17
C GLY A 55 6.28 -10.28 1.41
N LEU A 56 4.98 -10.01 1.33
CA LEU A 56 4.41 -8.74 0.92
C LEU A 56 3.74 -8.12 2.14
N VAL A 57 4.05 -6.86 2.41
CA VAL A 57 3.37 -6.04 3.42
C VAL A 57 2.57 -4.97 2.69
N LEU A 58 1.25 -5.02 2.82
CA LEU A 58 0.37 -3.94 2.40
C LEU A 58 0.10 -3.03 3.60
N THR A 59 0.31 -1.74 3.43
CA THR A 59 0.02 -0.71 4.41
C THR A 59 -0.99 0.26 3.81
N ASP A 60 -2.19 0.24 4.36
CA ASP A 60 -3.35 0.99 3.90
C ASP A 60 -4.13 1.54 5.11
N PRO A 61 -3.61 2.59 5.79
CA PRO A 61 -4.30 3.21 6.89
C PRO A 61 -5.46 4.10 6.39
N SER A 62 -6.37 4.49 7.28
CA SER A 62 -7.50 5.37 6.92
C SER A 62 -7.08 6.81 6.57
N TYR A 63 -5.88 7.24 7.00
CA TYR A 63 -5.35 8.59 6.81
C TYR A 63 -6.22 9.71 7.41
N GLU A 64 -7.03 9.38 8.41
CA GLU A 64 -7.92 10.33 9.10
C GLU A 64 -7.14 11.37 9.90
N ILE A 65 -5.99 10.96 10.47
CA ILE A 65 -5.14 11.84 11.27
C ILE A 65 -3.77 12.02 10.61
N LYS A 66 -3.21 13.23 10.76
CA LYS A 66 -1.89 13.58 10.19
C LYS A 66 -0.77 12.62 10.60
N ASN A 67 -0.90 12.03 11.78
CA ASN A 67 0.11 11.13 12.33
C ASN A 67 0.20 9.79 11.55
N ASP A 68 -0.83 9.39 10.81
CA ASP A 68 -0.81 8.14 10.03
C ASP A 68 0.27 8.18 8.95
N TYR A 69 0.41 9.32 8.27
CA TYR A 69 1.46 9.55 7.26
C TYR A 69 2.87 9.38 7.83
N ILE A 70 3.09 9.83 9.08
CA ILE A 70 4.37 9.70 9.78
C ILE A 70 4.61 8.23 10.16
N LYS A 71 3.61 7.58 10.75
CA LYS A 71 3.68 6.17 11.16
C LYS A 71 4.01 5.24 9.99
N VAL A 72 3.48 5.49 8.79
CA VAL A 72 3.80 4.72 7.59
C VAL A 72 5.30 4.76 7.28
N VAL A 73 5.89 5.96 7.24
CA VAL A 73 7.32 6.13 6.94
C VAL A 73 8.19 5.48 8.02
N GLU A 74 7.85 5.67 9.29
CA GLU A 74 8.58 5.07 10.41
C GLU A 74 8.50 3.55 10.41
N SER A 75 7.32 2.99 10.15
CA SER A 75 7.10 1.55 10.05
C SER A 75 7.92 0.94 8.93
N LEU A 76 7.98 1.57 7.76
CA LEU A 76 8.84 1.11 6.66
C LEU A 76 10.33 1.20 6.99
N LYS A 77 10.78 2.28 7.64
CA LYS A 77 12.18 2.42 8.09
C LYS A 77 12.58 1.31 9.06
N ASP A 78 11.75 0.98 10.05
CA ASP A 78 12.01 -0.14 10.96
C ASP A 78 11.97 -1.48 10.23
N SER A 79 11.00 -1.64 9.34
CA SER A 79 10.81 -2.88 8.60
C SER A 79 11.99 -3.21 7.70
N LEU A 80 12.50 -2.23 6.96
CA LEU A 80 13.64 -2.38 6.05
C LEU A 80 14.95 -2.70 6.77
N LYS A 81 15.11 -2.27 8.03
CA LYS A 81 16.26 -2.68 8.87
C LYS A 81 16.25 -4.17 9.20
N ARG A 82 15.06 -4.75 9.37
CA ARG A 82 14.86 -6.15 9.77
C ARG A 82 14.72 -7.10 8.58
N PHE A 83 14.09 -6.63 7.51
CA PHE A 83 13.73 -7.43 6.33
C PHE A 83 13.87 -6.63 5.03
N LYS A 84 15.12 -6.30 4.67
CA LYS A 84 15.45 -5.46 3.50
C LYS A 84 14.85 -5.95 2.18
N THR A 85 14.67 -7.27 2.01
CA THR A 85 14.21 -7.90 0.75
C THR A 85 12.70 -8.10 0.67
N GLY A 86 11.93 -7.66 1.66
CA GLY A 86 10.47 -7.73 1.61
C GLY A 86 9.88 -6.81 0.54
N ILE A 87 8.73 -7.17 -0.01
CA ILE A 87 7.94 -6.27 -0.85
C ILE A 87 7.06 -5.44 0.08
N TYR A 88 7.15 -4.12 0.00
CA TYR A 88 6.34 -3.22 0.81
C TYR A 88 5.49 -2.34 -0.11
N MET A 89 4.19 -2.34 0.08
CA MET A 89 3.23 -1.59 -0.74
C MET A 89 2.42 -0.66 0.16
N VAL A 90 2.48 0.63 -0.11
CA VAL A 90 1.71 1.67 0.59
C VAL A 90 0.66 2.21 -0.36
N TRP A 91 -0.61 2.12 0.01
CA TRP A 91 -1.68 2.84 -0.66
C TRP A 91 -1.88 4.20 0.00
N CYS A 92 -2.14 5.26 -0.76
CA CYS A 92 -2.45 6.58 -0.22
C CYS A 92 -3.41 7.33 -1.13
N PRO A 93 -4.38 8.08 -0.59
CA PRO A 93 -5.31 8.85 -1.40
C PRO A 93 -4.62 10.06 -2.02
N LEU A 94 -5.08 10.45 -3.21
CA LEU A 94 -4.82 11.76 -3.80
C LEU A 94 -5.95 12.70 -3.36
N ILE A 95 -5.57 13.62 -2.47
CA ILE A 95 -6.41 14.66 -1.88
C ILE A 95 -5.63 15.97 -1.91
N ASP A 96 -6.30 17.11 -1.92
CA ASP A 96 -5.65 18.42 -1.90
C ASP A 96 -5.15 18.77 -0.48
N ARG A 97 -4.10 18.07 -0.05
CA ARG A 97 -3.43 18.24 1.23
C ARG A 97 -1.93 18.05 1.06
N SER A 98 -1.15 18.68 1.94
CA SER A 98 0.32 18.61 1.88
C SER A 98 0.87 17.30 2.47
N GLU A 99 0.14 16.64 3.36
CA GLU A 99 0.59 15.45 4.08
C GLU A 99 0.91 14.24 3.16
N PRO A 100 0.06 13.86 2.18
CA PRO A 100 0.40 12.80 1.21
C PRO A 100 1.69 13.08 0.45
N LEU A 101 1.87 14.32 -0.04
CA LEU A 101 3.07 14.72 -0.79
C LEU A 101 4.32 14.71 0.11
N ALA A 102 4.19 15.16 1.36
CA ALA A 102 5.26 15.11 2.34
C ALA A 102 5.69 13.66 2.63
N MET A 103 4.71 12.75 2.79
CA MET A 103 4.96 11.31 2.96
C MET A 103 5.69 10.73 1.73
N LEU A 104 5.18 10.96 0.52
CA LEU A 104 5.79 10.49 -0.72
C LEU A 104 7.25 10.94 -0.84
N ASN A 105 7.53 12.22 -0.56
CA ASN A 105 8.88 12.77 -0.57
C ASN A 105 9.82 12.09 0.45
N GLN A 106 9.30 11.67 1.61
CA GLN A 106 10.09 10.90 2.57
C GLN A 106 10.31 9.45 2.13
N LEU A 107 9.30 8.82 1.50
CA LEU A 107 9.41 7.46 0.96
C LEU A 107 10.47 7.37 -0.14
N LYS A 108 10.48 8.32 -1.08
CA LYS A 108 11.49 8.40 -2.16
C LYS A 108 12.93 8.56 -1.65
N LYS A 109 13.11 9.10 -0.44
CA LYS A 109 14.42 9.28 0.23
C LYS A 109 14.89 8.05 1.02
N LEU A 110 14.09 6.99 1.09
CA LEU A 110 14.53 5.75 1.75
C LEU A 110 15.72 5.16 1.00
N ASN A 111 16.71 4.67 1.75
CA ASN A 111 17.90 4.04 1.19
C ASN A 111 17.61 2.60 0.75
N VAL A 112 16.86 2.48 -0.34
CA VAL A 112 16.51 1.21 -1.00
C VAL A 112 17.02 1.22 -2.43
N GLU A 113 17.29 0.05 -2.97
CA GLU A 113 17.79 -0.13 -4.33
C GLU A 113 16.72 0.21 -5.36
N GLU A 114 15.50 -0.30 -5.16
CA GLU A 114 14.40 -0.13 -6.11
C GLU A 114 13.08 0.27 -5.43
N TRP A 115 12.36 1.17 -6.07
CA TRP A 115 10.97 1.48 -5.74
C TRP A 115 10.18 1.86 -6.99
N LEU A 116 8.87 1.68 -6.94
CA LEU A 116 7.90 2.02 -7.97
C LEU A 116 6.76 2.84 -7.36
N TYR A 117 6.51 4.00 -7.94
CA TYR A 117 5.35 4.84 -7.70
C TYR A 117 4.40 4.68 -8.88
N VAL A 118 3.13 4.45 -8.60
CA VAL A 118 2.06 4.49 -9.60
C VAL A 118 0.85 5.22 -9.02
N SER A 119 0.28 6.15 -9.77
CA SER A 119 -0.94 6.85 -9.40
C SER A 119 -2.01 6.76 -10.47
N LEU A 120 -3.27 6.85 -10.03
CA LEU A 120 -4.42 7.00 -10.88
C LEU A 120 -5.27 8.14 -10.32
N SER A 121 -5.45 9.17 -11.12
CA SER A 121 -6.42 10.23 -10.91
C SER A 121 -7.64 9.97 -11.79
N ILE A 122 -8.84 10.14 -11.24
CA ILE A 122 -10.11 10.01 -11.99
C ILE A 122 -10.78 11.37 -12.24
N ALA A 123 -10.35 12.43 -11.56
CA ALA A 123 -10.90 13.77 -11.68
C ALA A 123 -9.80 14.82 -11.48
N LYS A 124 -10.08 16.08 -11.84
CA LYS A 124 -9.20 17.19 -11.44
C LYS A 124 -9.37 17.46 -9.94
N PRO A 125 -8.30 17.86 -9.23
CA PRO A 125 -8.44 18.40 -7.88
C PRO A 125 -9.29 19.68 -7.94
N THR A 126 -10.36 19.73 -7.16
CA THR A 126 -11.21 20.90 -6.96
C THR A 126 -11.60 20.96 -5.49
N ASP A 127 -11.96 22.14 -4.98
CA ASP A 127 -12.34 22.33 -3.57
C ASP A 127 -13.51 21.42 -3.12
N ASP A 128 -14.40 21.07 -4.06
CA ASP A 128 -15.59 20.24 -3.79
C ASP A 128 -15.32 18.72 -3.83
N ILE A 129 -14.17 18.28 -4.33
CA ILE A 129 -13.84 16.86 -4.46
C ILE A 129 -12.88 16.49 -3.34
N GLY A 130 -13.30 15.56 -2.47
CA GLY A 130 -12.44 14.99 -1.44
C GLY A 130 -11.27 14.21 -2.06
N MET A 131 -11.47 12.93 -2.34
CA MET A 131 -10.48 12.07 -3.00
C MET A 131 -10.71 12.05 -4.51
N PHE A 132 -9.72 12.51 -5.27
CA PHE A 132 -9.77 12.53 -6.74
C PHE A 132 -8.97 11.40 -7.38
N GLY A 133 -8.31 10.56 -6.58
CA GLY A 133 -7.52 9.43 -7.02
C GLY A 133 -6.75 8.78 -5.88
N SER A 134 -5.77 7.94 -6.22
CA SER A 134 -4.85 7.35 -5.23
C SER A 134 -3.51 7.00 -5.88
N TYR A 135 -2.51 6.72 -5.06
CA TYR A 135 -1.26 6.13 -5.51
C TYR A 135 -0.87 4.89 -4.69
N LEU A 136 -0.04 4.06 -5.30
CA LEU A 136 0.74 3.02 -4.63
C LEU A 136 2.21 3.39 -4.67
N PHE A 137 2.90 3.26 -3.54
CA PHE A 137 4.36 3.30 -3.46
C PHE A 137 4.88 1.92 -3.04
N ILE A 138 5.69 1.31 -3.89
CA ILE A 138 6.09 -0.08 -3.79
C ILE A 138 7.61 -0.17 -3.70
N ILE A 139 8.14 -0.73 -2.62
CA ILE A 139 9.57 -1.00 -2.44
C ILE A 139 9.85 -2.45 -2.83
N ASN A 140 10.97 -2.68 -3.53
CA ASN A 140 11.35 -3.97 -4.11
C ASN A 140 10.21 -4.57 -4.98
N PRO A 141 9.68 -3.81 -5.96
CA PRO A 141 8.57 -4.28 -6.78
C PRO A 141 8.94 -5.55 -7.56
N PRO A 142 7.99 -6.46 -7.85
CA PRO A 142 8.22 -7.54 -8.79
C PRO A 142 8.65 -7.00 -10.16
N TRP A 143 9.64 -7.64 -10.80
CA TRP A 143 10.31 -7.13 -12.00
C TRP A 143 9.38 -6.81 -13.19
N LYS A 144 8.30 -7.58 -13.38
CA LYS A 144 7.30 -7.33 -14.45
C LYS A 144 6.31 -6.22 -14.13
N LEU A 145 6.19 -5.83 -12.86
CA LEU A 145 5.07 -5.01 -12.41
C LEU A 145 5.04 -3.64 -13.12
N LYS A 146 6.21 -3.03 -13.32
CA LYS A 146 6.31 -1.74 -14.03
C LYS A 146 5.79 -1.86 -15.48
N GLU A 147 6.26 -2.87 -16.23
CA GLU A 147 5.83 -3.10 -17.61
C GLU A 147 4.32 -3.37 -17.70
N GLN A 148 3.79 -4.20 -16.79
CA GLN A 148 2.36 -4.49 -16.72
C GLN A 148 1.52 -3.24 -16.41
N LEU A 149 2.03 -2.36 -15.55
CA LEU A 149 1.38 -1.08 -15.25
C LEU A 149 1.46 -0.12 -16.44
N GLU A 150 2.60 -0.02 -17.11
CA GLU A 150 2.75 0.80 -18.33
C GLU A 150 1.78 0.36 -19.44
N GLU A 151 1.49 -0.93 -19.54
CA GLU A 151 0.50 -1.47 -20.48
C GLU A 151 -0.95 -1.13 -20.08
N ILE A 152 -1.32 -1.32 -18.81
CA ILE A 152 -2.73 -1.25 -18.38
C ILE A 152 -3.22 0.15 -17.98
N MET A 153 -2.33 1.01 -17.47
CA MET A 153 -2.72 2.32 -16.92
C MET A 153 -3.33 3.30 -17.95
N PRO A 154 -2.91 3.33 -19.23
CA PRO A 154 -3.61 4.11 -20.27
C PRO A 154 -5.08 3.70 -20.42
N TYR A 155 -5.37 2.40 -20.35
CA TYR A 155 -6.73 1.90 -20.43
C TYR A 155 -7.53 2.28 -19.17
N LEU A 156 -6.97 2.06 -17.98
CA LEU A 156 -7.66 2.36 -16.71
C LEU A 156 -7.97 3.84 -16.56
N SER A 157 -7.02 4.74 -16.84
CA SER A 157 -7.25 6.19 -16.78
C SER A 157 -8.35 6.63 -17.74
N LYS A 158 -8.40 6.09 -18.96
CA LYS A 158 -9.47 6.38 -19.92
C LYS A 158 -10.85 5.90 -19.44
N GLN A 159 -10.94 4.69 -18.86
CA GLN A 159 -12.23 4.10 -18.48
C GLN A 159 -12.77 4.64 -17.17
N LEU A 160 -11.89 4.92 -16.20
CA LEU A 160 -12.29 5.33 -14.85
C LEU A 160 -12.34 6.86 -14.70
N GLY A 161 -11.76 7.61 -15.65
CA GLY A 161 -11.77 9.06 -15.66
C GLY A 161 -13.16 9.66 -15.81
N LEU A 162 -13.60 10.44 -14.82
CA LEU A 162 -14.84 11.21 -14.87
C LEU A 162 -14.68 12.38 -15.85
N ASN A 163 -15.65 12.54 -16.75
CA ASN A 163 -15.67 13.62 -17.75
C ASN A 163 -14.36 13.72 -18.58
N GLY A 164 -13.67 12.60 -18.79
CA GLY A 164 -12.39 12.57 -19.51
C GLY A 164 -11.20 13.15 -18.75
N HIS A 165 -11.29 13.27 -17.42
CA HIS A 165 -10.22 13.79 -16.56
C HIS A 165 -9.35 12.72 -15.91
N GLY A 166 -9.42 11.48 -16.40
CA GLY A 166 -8.55 10.42 -15.91
C GLY A 166 -7.11 10.62 -16.35
N SER A 167 -6.17 10.46 -15.42
CA SER A 167 -4.73 10.51 -15.70
C SER A 167 -3.99 9.53 -14.79
N TYR A 168 -2.75 9.20 -15.17
CA TYR A 168 -1.91 8.33 -14.38
C TYR A 168 -0.47 8.83 -14.42
N GLU A 169 0.30 8.44 -13.41
CA GLU A 169 1.75 8.66 -13.36
C GLU A 169 2.42 7.35 -12.94
N ILE A 170 3.56 7.05 -13.57
CA ILE A 170 4.43 5.95 -13.19
C ILE A 170 5.84 6.53 -13.07
N GLU A 171 6.46 6.32 -11.93
CA GLU A 171 7.84 6.73 -11.66
C GLU A 171 8.55 5.59 -10.94
N ALA A 172 9.82 5.33 -11.26
CA ALA A 172 10.57 4.27 -10.62
C ALA A 172 12.01 4.67 -10.36
N LYS A 173 12.55 4.20 -9.24
CA LYS A 173 13.99 4.08 -9.02
C LYS A 173 14.39 2.65 -9.34
N THR A 174 15.37 2.51 -10.22
CA THR A 174 16.03 1.25 -10.57
C THR A 174 17.49 1.34 -10.15
N SER A 175 18.13 0.19 -9.93
CA SER A 175 19.56 0.12 -9.59
C SER A 175 20.46 0.32 -10.80
#